data_AF-I6ZGZ6-F1
#
_entry.id   AF-I6ZGZ6-F1
#
_cell.length_a   1.000
_cell.length_b   1.000
_cell.length_c   1.000
_cell.angle_alpha   90.00
_cell.angle_beta   90.00
_cell.angle_gamma   90.00
#
_symmetry.space_group_name_H-M   'P 1'
#
loop_
_entity.id
_entity.type
_entity.pdbx_description
1 polymer ?
#
loop_
_entity_poly.entity_id
_entity_poly.type
_entity_poly.pdbx_seq_one_letter_code
_entity_poly.pdbx_strand_id
1 'polypeptide(L)'
;MECPSFYFALGSLFMLGISHSSCYLALHIVSSTSLLIFLHSRERVRNIDFGMRIIRHDDFVILFGCLLLESLFVPKSAGYFGGRVLKAVAACGLVFSITFFFVTLRHMPDNKTGGRRIQRSGPYRFVRHPLYSSLILYWASCTIYLSCFVSLAIFLWFVSSRIIPRIKECEREMVSTSSEYMEYRKAVWSGIPMYR
;
A
#
# COMPACT_ATOMS: atom_id res chain seq x y z
N MET A 1 -0.28 23.42 17.47
CA MET A 1 0.02 23.82 16.07
C MET A 1 1.19 22.98 15.61
N GLU A 2 0.95 21.94 14.84
CA GLU A 2 2.04 21.10 14.36
C GLU A 2 2.54 21.62 13.02
N CYS A 3 3.87 21.75 12.90
CA CYS A 3 4.54 22.35 11.77
C CYS A 3 4.58 21.32 10.62
N PRO A 4 3.90 21.54 9.48
CA PRO A 4 3.94 20.63 8.32
C PRO A 4 5.37 20.39 7.81
N SER A 5 6.26 21.36 8.06
CA SER A 5 7.70 21.28 7.79
C SER A 5 8.40 20.14 8.53
N PHE A 6 7.94 19.75 9.72
CA PHE A 6 8.54 18.65 10.50
C PHE A 6 8.31 17.28 9.85
N TYR A 7 7.08 17.03 9.40
CA TYR A 7 6.72 15.80 8.69
C TYR A 7 7.42 15.68 7.33
N PHE A 8 7.53 16.81 6.63
CA PHE A 8 8.27 16.89 5.38
C PHE A 8 9.76 16.62 5.58
N ALA A 9 10.36 17.15 6.66
CA ALA A 9 11.77 16.90 7.00
C ALA A 9 12.04 15.42 7.34
N LEU A 10 11.17 14.78 8.13
CA LEU A 10 11.30 13.35 8.44
C LEU A 10 11.16 12.47 7.20
N GLY A 11 10.17 12.75 6.33
CA GLY A 11 10.02 12.03 5.07
C GLY A 11 11.21 12.22 4.12
N SER A 12 11.77 13.43 4.08
CA SER A 12 12.95 13.74 3.26
C SER A 12 14.22 13.04 3.76
N LEU A 13 14.43 13.00 5.08
CA LEU A 13 15.54 12.27 5.71
C LEU A 13 15.46 10.77 5.46
N PHE A 14 14.25 10.21 5.50
CA PHE A 14 14.02 8.81 5.16
C PHE A 14 14.42 8.51 3.71
N MET A 15 13.91 9.30 2.76
CA MET A 15 14.21 9.16 1.32
C MET A 15 15.70 9.35 1.02
N LEU A 16 16.39 10.24 1.74
CA LEU A 16 17.82 10.47 1.59
C LEU A 16 18.65 9.22 1.98
N GLY A 17 18.26 8.53 3.06
CA GLY A 17 18.90 7.28 3.50
C GLY A 17 18.67 6.10 2.57
N ILE A 18 17.57 6.10 1.79
CA ILE A 18 17.33 5.09 0.74
C ILE A 18 18.08 5.44 -0.54
N SER A 19 18.17 6.73 -0.89
CA SER A 19 18.79 7.19 -2.14
C SER A 19 20.30 7.04 -2.16
N HIS A 20 20.98 7.10 -1.00
CA HIS A 20 22.43 6.93 -0.92
C HIS A 20 22.80 5.47 -0.60
N SER A 21 23.20 4.74 -1.63
CA SER A 21 23.58 3.34 -1.53
C SER A 21 24.98 3.15 -0.92
N SER A 22 25.04 2.31 0.13
CA SER A 22 26.13 1.36 0.45
C SER A 22 27.28 1.73 1.41
N CYS A 23 27.44 2.96 1.92
CA CYS A 23 28.63 3.25 2.77
C CYS A 23 28.38 3.75 4.20
N TYR A 24 27.16 4.16 4.56
CA TYR A 24 26.92 4.82 5.84
C TYR A 24 25.81 4.15 6.64
N LEU A 25 26.19 3.13 7.44
CA LEU A 25 25.30 2.45 8.40
C LEU A 25 24.53 3.46 9.28
N ALA A 26 25.21 4.53 9.72
CA ALA A 26 24.61 5.60 10.51
C ALA A 26 23.44 6.29 9.77
N LEU A 27 23.53 6.44 8.44
CA LEU A 27 22.48 7.07 7.64
C LEU A 27 21.23 6.19 7.55
N HIS A 28 21.39 4.88 7.48
CA HIS A 28 20.28 3.92 7.53
C HIS A 28 19.61 3.88 8.90
N ILE A 29 20.39 3.96 9.99
CA ILE A 29 19.86 4.07 11.35
C ILE A 29 19.05 5.36 11.49
N VAL A 30 19.60 6.51 11.10
CA VAL A 30 18.91 7.81 11.16
C VAL A 30 17.65 7.83 10.29
N SER A 31 17.71 7.28 9.07
CA SER A 31 16.56 7.17 8.16
C SER A 31 15.45 6.30 8.76
N SER A 32 15.82 5.12 9.29
CA SER A 32 14.86 4.21 9.93
C SER A 32 14.25 4.81 11.20
N THR A 33 15.05 5.46 12.05
CA THR A 33 14.56 6.17 13.24
C THR A 33 13.64 7.34 12.86
N SER A 34 13.95 8.08 11.79
CA SER A 34 13.09 9.18 11.32
C SER A 34 11.71 8.68 10.84
N LEU A 35 11.67 7.51 10.19
CA LEU A 35 10.42 6.86 9.79
C LEU A 35 9.59 6.44 11.00
N LEU A 36 10.23 5.87 12.04
CA LEU A 36 9.53 5.49 13.27
C LEU A 36 8.91 6.69 13.98
N ILE A 37 9.65 7.79 14.08
CA ILE A 37 9.17 9.05 14.69
C ILE A 37 8.02 9.62 13.86
N PHE A 38 8.12 9.57 12.52
CA PHE A 38 7.05 10.01 11.63
C PHE A 38 5.76 9.19 11.81
N LEU A 39 5.87 7.87 11.85
CA LEU A 39 4.73 6.96 12.03
C LEU A 39 4.10 7.12 13.40
N HIS A 40 4.90 7.17 14.47
CA HIS A 40 4.41 7.35 15.84
C HIS A 40 3.74 8.71 16.03
N SER A 41 4.34 9.77 15.48
CA SER A 41 3.75 11.12 15.52
C SER A 41 2.44 11.18 14.74
N ARG A 42 2.36 10.52 13.57
CA ARG A 42 1.14 10.47 12.77
C ARG A 42 0.01 9.69 13.45
N GLU A 43 0.34 8.64 14.19
CA GLU A 43 -0.62 7.86 14.98
C GLU A 43 -1.18 8.67 16.16
N ARG A 44 -0.31 9.45 16.84
CA ARG A 44 -0.69 10.32 17.96
C ARG A 44 -1.67 11.44 17.56
N VAL A 45 -1.49 12.03 16.38
CA VAL A 45 -2.27 13.19 15.92
C VAL A 45 -3.67 12.81 15.48
N ARG A 46 -3.88 11.56 15.07
CA ARG A 46 -5.11 11.18 14.42
C ARG A 46 -6.30 11.02 15.37
N ASN A 47 -6.08 11.04 16.70
CA ASN A 47 -7.11 11.00 17.76
C ASN A 47 -8.32 10.13 17.39
N ILE A 48 -8.05 8.95 16.80
CA ILE A 48 -9.08 8.01 16.38
C ILE A 48 -9.40 7.19 17.62
N ASP A 49 -10.69 7.15 17.96
CA ASP A 49 -11.26 6.27 18.96
C ASP A 49 -10.55 4.91 19.02
N PHE A 50 -10.28 4.50 20.26
CA PHE A 50 -9.48 3.34 20.71
C PHE A 50 -9.92 1.96 20.15
N GLY A 51 -10.89 1.90 19.24
CA GLY A 51 -11.37 0.69 18.57
C GLY A 51 -10.70 0.38 17.22
N MET A 52 -10.00 1.33 16.59
CA MET A 52 -9.29 1.11 15.33
C MET A 52 -7.80 1.42 15.47
N ARG A 53 -7.08 0.61 16.27
CA ARG A 53 -5.61 0.51 16.18
C ARG A 53 -5.23 -0.01 14.80
N ILE A 54 -4.99 0.93 13.89
CA ILE A 54 -4.62 0.64 12.50
C ILE A 54 -3.26 -0.09 12.43
N ILE A 55 -2.40 0.05 13.45
CA ILE A 55 -1.14 -0.68 13.57
C ILE A 55 -1.01 -1.16 15.02
N ARG A 56 -0.93 -2.48 15.26
CA ARG A 56 -0.62 -3.00 16.60
C ARG A 56 0.86 -2.77 16.87
N HIS A 57 1.23 -2.62 18.14
CA HIS A 57 2.64 -2.52 18.55
C HIS A 57 3.49 -3.68 17.99
N ASP A 58 2.92 -4.88 17.90
CA ASP A 58 3.56 -6.06 17.31
C ASP A 58 3.88 -5.85 15.83
N ASP A 59 2.95 -5.25 15.08
CA ASP A 59 3.10 -4.94 13.65
C ASP A 59 4.27 -3.94 13.46
N PHE A 60 4.42 -2.99 14.38
CA PHE A 60 5.49 -1.99 14.36
C PHE A 60 6.87 -2.60 14.59
N VAL A 61 6.98 -3.52 15.55
CA VAL A 61 8.24 -4.24 15.84
C VAL A 61 8.64 -5.13 14.68
N ILE A 62 7.67 -5.82 14.06
CA ILE A 62 7.88 -6.65 12.87
C ILE A 62 8.35 -5.77 11.70
N LEU A 63 7.66 -4.67 11.41
CA LEU A 63 8.01 -3.73 10.36
C LEU A 63 9.44 -3.19 10.52
N PHE A 64 9.81 -2.78 11.73
CA PHE A 64 11.13 -2.24 12.01
C PHE A 64 12.22 -3.30 11.92
N GLY A 65 12.02 -4.47 12.52
CA GLY A 65 13.00 -5.57 12.46
C GLY A 65 13.25 -6.03 11.01
N CYS A 66 12.19 -6.10 10.21
CA CYS A 66 12.25 -6.42 8.80
C CYS A 66 13.03 -5.39 7.96
N LEU A 67 12.77 -4.09 8.15
CA LEU A 67 13.49 -3.01 7.44
C LEU A 67 14.98 -2.97 7.83
N LEU A 68 15.30 -3.21 9.10
CA LEU A 68 16.67 -3.24 9.60
C LEU A 68 17.42 -4.45 9.02
N LEU A 69 16.80 -5.63 9.01
CA LEU A 69 17.33 -6.83 8.39
C LEU A 69 17.57 -6.61 6.89
N GLU A 70 16.62 -6.02 6.18
CA GLU A 70 16.75 -5.69 4.76
C GLU A 70 17.91 -4.74 4.48
N SER A 71 18.09 -3.68 5.27
CA SER A 71 19.22 -2.74 5.12
C SER A 71 20.59 -3.42 5.26
N LEU A 72 20.67 -4.51 6.01
CA LEU A 72 21.90 -5.29 6.20
C LEU A 72 22.15 -6.29 5.06
N PHE A 73 21.11 -6.77 4.39
CA PHE A 73 21.20 -7.79 3.32
C PHE A 73 21.18 -7.22 1.89
N VAL A 74 20.76 -5.95 1.71
CA VAL A 74 20.72 -5.29 0.38
C VAL A 74 22.10 -5.09 -0.29
N PRO A 75 23.27 -5.01 0.38
CA PRO A 75 24.52 -4.94 -0.34
C PRO A 75 25.01 -6.36 -0.63
N LYS A 76 24.62 -6.95 -1.78
CA LYS A 76 25.48 -7.83 -2.63
C LYS A 76 24.76 -8.70 -3.67
N SER A 77 23.44 -8.85 -3.65
CA SER A 77 22.79 -9.84 -4.53
C SER A 77 21.97 -9.22 -5.65
N ALA A 78 22.59 -8.90 -6.78
CA ALA A 78 21.88 -8.81 -8.05
C ALA A 78 22.83 -9.01 -9.24
N GLY A 79 22.81 -10.22 -9.82
CA GLY A 79 23.43 -10.49 -11.11
C GLY A 79 22.91 -9.55 -12.20
N TYR A 80 23.83 -9.10 -13.06
CA TYR A 80 23.70 -7.94 -13.94
C TYR A 80 22.55 -7.98 -14.97
N PHE A 81 22.01 -9.15 -15.31
CA PHE A 81 20.99 -9.30 -16.36
C PHE A 81 19.57 -9.51 -15.83
N GLY A 82 19.38 -10.44 -14.88
CA GLY A 82 18.06 -10.71 -14.28
C GLY A 82 17.49 -9.51 -13.52
N GLY A 83 18.36 -8.75 -12.84
CA GLY A 83 17.94 -7.53 -12.13
C GLY A 83 17.42 -6.42 -13.05
N ARG A 84 17.91 -6.32 -14.30
CA ARG A 84 17.47 -5.27 -15.24
C ARG A 84 16.08 -5.56 -15.80
N VAL A 85 15.83 -6.80 -16.22
CA VAL A 85 14.52 -7.20 -16.74
C VAL A 85 13.46 -7.08 -15.66
N LEU A 86 13.76 -7.55 -14.44
CA LEU A 86 12.84 -7.44 -13.31
C LEU A 86 12.51 -5.98 -12.98
N LYS A 87 13.51 -5.09 -12.98
CA LYS A 87 13.31 -3.65 -12.78
C LYS A 87 12.50 -3.00 -13.92
N ALA A 88 12.72 -3.39 -15.16
CA ALA A 88 11.95 -2.89 -16.30
C ALA A 88 10.48 -3.31 -16.21
N VAL A 89 10.21 -4.59 -15.90
CA VAL A 89 8.85 -5.10 -15.67
C VAL A 89 8.18 -4.35 -14.51
N ALA A 90 8.90 -4.15 -13.40
CA ALA A 90 8.38 -3.40 -12.25
C ALA A 90 8.09 -1.93 -12.59
N ALA A 91 8.93 -1.27 -13.39
CA ALA A 91 8.69 0.09 -13.85
C ALA A 91 7.43 0.19 -14.73
N CYS A 92 7.25 -0.76 -15.66
CA CYS A 92 6.03 -0.86 -16.47
C CYS A 92 4.80 -1.10 -15.59
N GLY A 93 4.90 -2.00 -14.60
CA GLY A 93 3.84 -2.25 -13.62
C GLY A 93 3.47 -1.01 -12.81
N LEU A 94 4.46 -0.19 -12.44
CA LEU A 94 4.27 1.06 -11.72
C LEU A 94 3.51 2.08 -12.58
N VAL A 95 3.93 2.30 -13.83
CA VAL A 95 3.23 3.22 -14.77
C VAL A 95 1.79 2.76 -15.01
N PHE A 96 1.60 1.46 -15.22
CA PHE A 96 0.26 0.89 -15.39
C PHE A 96 -0.60 1.08 -14.13
N SER A 97 -0.07 0.82 -12.94
CA SER A 97 -0.81 0.98 -11.68
C SER A 97 -1.26 2.42 -11.43
N ILE A 98 -0.40 3.41 -11.72
CA ILE A 98 -0.72 4.84 -11.62
C ILE A 98 -1.83 5.20 -12.62
N THR A 99 -1.69 4.76 -13.87
CA THR A 99 -2.69 5.00 -14.92
C THR A 99 -4.04 4.41 -14.51
N PHE A 100 -4.04 3.16 -14.03
CA PHE A 100 -5.24 2.46 -13.58
C PHE A 100 -5.89 3.15 -12.38
N PHE A 101 -5.10 3.67 -11.43
CA PHE A 101 -5.59 4.46 -10.30
C PHE A 101 -6.30 5.74 -10.78
N PHE A 102 -5.67 6.52 -11.67
CA PHE A 102 -6.29 7.75 -12.19
C PHE A 102 -7.55 7.49 -13.02
N VAL A 103 -7.54 6.45 -13.86
CA VAL A 103 -8.74 6.03 -14.60
C VAL A 103 -9.85 5.65 -13.63
N THR A 104 -9.52 4.95 -12.53
CA THR A 104 -10.50 4.56 -11.52
C THR A 104 -11.07 5.76 -10.79
N LEU A 105 -10.24 6.72 -10.40
CA LEU A 105 -10.71 7.96 -9.76
C LEU A 105 -11.70 8.74 -10.64
N ARG A 106 -11.48 8.76 -11.97
CA ARG A 106 -12.42 9.41 -12.91
C ARG A 106 -13.79 8.74 -12.96
N HIS A 107 -13.89 7.46 -12.61
CA HIS A 107 -15.13 6.69 -12.61
C HIS A 107 -15.75 6.54 -11.21
N MET A 108 -15.14 7.16 -10.19
CA MET A 108 -15.65 7.10 -8.83
C MET A 108 -16.91 7.97 -8.73
N PRO A 109 -18.04 7.42 -8.23
CA PRO A 109 -19.27 8.18 -8.09
C PRO A 109 -19.12 9.28 -7.02
N ASP A 110 -19.69 10.46 -7.30
CA ASP A 110 -19.80 11.53 -6.30
C ASP A 110 -20.91 11.14 -5.31
N ASN A 111 -20.52 10.83 -4.06
CA ASN A 111 -21.44 10.37 -3.00
C ASN A 111 -22.48 11.42 -2.56
N LYS A 112 -22.53 12.59 -3.23
CA LYS A 112 -23.41 13.71 -2.88
C LYS A 112 -24.89 13.46 -3.20
N THR A 113 -25.22 12.53 -4.08
CA THR A 113 -26.62 12.26 -4.48
C THR A 113 -27.14 10.96 -3.87
N GLY A 114 -27.46 10.99 -2.58
CA GLY A 114 -28.60 10.31 -1.93
C GLY A 114 -28.87 8.81 -2.10
N GLY A 115 -28.07 8.04 -2.86
CA GLY A 115 -28.30 6.63 -3.10
C GLY A 115 -26.98 5.90 -3.37
N ARG A 116 -26.69 4.87 -2.58
CA ARG A 116 -25.59 3.92 -2.82
C ARG A 116 -25.91 3.07 -4.06
N ARG A 117 -25.88 3.66 -5.25
CA ARG A 117 -25.99 2.92 -6.51
C ARG A 117 -24.69 2.20 -6.79
N ILE A 118 -24.79 0.97 -7.29
CA ILE A 118 -23.62 0.15 -7.61
C ILE A 118 -23.00 0.68 -8.91
N GLN A 119 -21.75 1.13 -8.84
CA GLN A 119 -21.01 1.55 -10.02
C GLN A 119 -20.66 0.33 -10.86
N ARG A 120 -21.09 0.31 -12.13
CA ARG A 120 -20.81 -0.79 -13.09
C ARG A 120 -20.07 -0.32 -14.35
N SER A 121 -19.73 0.96 -14.45
CA SER A 121 -19.02 1.52 -15.61
C SER A 121 -17.51 1.57 -15.40
N GLY A 122 -16.76 1.59 -16.51
CA GLY A 122 -15.30 1.72 -16.50
C GLY A 122 -14.62 0.52 -15.82
N PRO A 123 -13.58 0.76 -14.98
CA PRO A 123 -12.87 -0.29 -14.25
C PRO A 123 -13.78 -1.19 -13.40
N TYR A 124 -14.86 -0.63 -12.86
CA TYR A 124 -15.84 -1.35 -12.05
C TYR A 124 -16.61 -2.43 -12.83
N ARG A 125 -16.54 -2.46 -14.16
CA ARG A 125 -17.10 -3.57 -14.95
C ARG A 125 -16.27 -4.85 -14.84
N PHE A 126 -14.96 -4.71 -14.66
CA PHE A 126 -14.01 -5.84 -14.68
C PHE A 126 -13.58 -6.26 -13.28
N VAL A 127 -13.48 -5.28 -12.37
CA VAL A 127 -12.97 -5.46 -11.03
C VAL A 127 -13.88 -4.76 -10.02
N ARG A 128 -14.25 -5.43 -8.92
CA ARG A 128 -15.10 -4.84 -7.86
C ARG A 128 -14.38 -3.77 -7.05
N HIS A 129 -13.09 -3.95 -6.81
CA HIS A 129 -12.25 -3.06 -5.98
C HIS A 129 -11.08 -2.45 -6.75
N PRO A 130 -11.32 -1.71 -7.85
CA PRO A 130 -10.27 -1.28 -8.78
C PRO A 130 -9.25 -0.35 -8.11
N LEU A 131 -9.68 0.49 -7.16
CA LEU A 131 -8.77 1.33 -6.36
C LEU A 131 -7.80 0.48 -5.53
N TYR A 132 -8.31 -0.52 -4.80
CA TYR A 132 -7.45 -1.40 -4.01
C TYR A 132 -6.52 -2.22 -4.90
N SER A 133 -6.99 -2.71 -6.04
CA SER A 133 -6.15 -3.41 -7.02
C SER A 133 -5.02 -2.54 -7.56
N SER A 134 -5.33 -1.29 -7.94
CA SER A 134 -4.33 -0.35 -8.44
C SER A 134 -3.27 -0.03 -7.36
N LEU A 135 -3.70 0.16 -6.11
CA LEU A 135 -2.81 0.41 -4.99
C LEU A 135 -1.93 -0.81 -4.69
N ILE A 136 -2.52 -2.02 -4.70
CA ILE A 136 -1.77 -3.26 -4.46
C ILE A 136 -0.70 -3.45 -5.53
N LEU A 137 -1.07 -3.24 -6.79
CA LEU A 137 -0.15 -3.35 -7.92
C LEU A 137 0.96 -2.30 -7.86
N TYR A 138 0.64 -1.08 -7.44
CA TYR A 138 1.61 -0.01 -7.24
C TYR A 138 2.66 -0.38 -6.19
N TRP A 139 2.23 -0.82 -5.01
CA TRP A 139 3.15 -1.21 -3.94
C TRP A 139 3.98 -2.44 -4.30
N ALA A 140 3.36 -3.46 -4.89
CA ALA A 140 4.09 -4.63 -5.40
C ALA A 140 5.16 -4.21 -6.42
N SER A 141 4.82 -3.34 -7.37
CA SER A 141 5.75 -2.81 -8.37
C SER A 141 6.89 -2.02 -7.71
N CYS A 142 6.61 -1.19 -6.71
CA CYS A 142 7.63 -0.45 -5.97
C CYS A 142 8.60 -1.39 -5.24
N THR A 143 8.09 -2.39 -4.51
CA THR A 143 8.93 -3.34 -3.76
C THR A 143 9.82 -4.17 -4.69
N ILE A 144 9.30 -4.61 -5.84
CA ILE A 144 10.08 -5.35 -6.85
C ILE A 144 11.13 -4.44 -7.50
N TYR A 145 10.75 -3.19 -7.84
CA TYR A 145 11.67 -2.22 -8.45
C TYR A 145 12.85 -1.89 -7.54
N LEU A 146 12.57 -1.70 -6.24
CA LEU A 146 13.58 -1.48 -5.20
C LEU A 146 14.32 -2.77 -4.82
N SER A 147 13.90 -3.93 -5.33
CA SER A 147 14.44 -5.26 -4.99
C SER A 147 14.40 -5.53 -3.48
N CYS A 148 13.32 -5.07 -2.87
CA CYS A 148 13.09 -4.97 -1.44
C CYS A 148 12.10 -6.09 -1.02
N PHE A 149 12.59 -7.33 -0.94
CA PHE A 149 11.75 -8.51 -0.70
C PHE A 149 11.17 -8.57 0.71
N VAL A 150 11.79 -7.94 1.71
CA VAL A 150 11.22 -7.90 3.06
C VAL A 150 10.07 -6.90 3.09
N SER A 151 10.24 -5.74 2.45
CA SER A 151 9.15 -4.79 2.21
C SER A 151 7.99 -5.42 1.41
N LEU A 152 8.29 -6.31 0.46
CA LEU A 152 7.26 -7.10 -0.25
C LEU A 152 6.53 -8.06 0.72
N ALA A 153 7.24 -8.78 1.58
CA ALA A 153 6.64 -9.71 2.55
C ALA A 153 5.74 -8.97 3.56
N ILE A 154 6.20 -7.84 4.09
CA ILE A 154 5.42 -6.92 4.91
C ILE A 154 4.15 -6.49 4.17
N PHE A 155 4.31 -6.08 2.91
CA PHE A 155 3.20 -5.60 2.09
C PHE A 155 2.15 -6.69 1.89
N LEU A 156 2.57 -7.92 1.57
CA LEU A 156 1.67 -9.07 1.45
C LEU A 156 0.96 -9.38 2.77
N TRP A 157 1.68 -9.31 3.89
CA TRP A 157 1.08 -9.46 5.21
C TRP A 157 0.04 -8.37 5.50
N PHE A 158 0.33 -7.10 5.18
CA PHE A 158 -0.60 -5.98 5.35
C PHE A 158 -1.85 -6.13 4.48
N VAL A 159 -1.71 -6.56 3.23
CA VAL A 159 -2.84 -6.84 2.34
C VAL A 159 -3.73 -7.94 2.94
N SER A 160 -3.12 -9.03 3.41
CA SER A 160 -3.84 -10.16 4.00
C SER A 160 -4.53 -9.82 5.32
N SER A 161 -3.85 -9.09 6.21
CA SER A 161 -4.32 -8.83 7.58
C SER A 161 -5.25 -7.62 7.69
N ARG A 162 -5.16 -6.63 6.80
CA ARG A 162 -5.91 -5.37 6.88
C ARG A 162 -6.83 -5.15 5.69
N ILE A 163 -6.29 -5.22 4.47
CA ILE A 163 -7.06 -4.88 3.27
C ILE A 163 -8.17 -5.90 3.00
N ILE A 164 -7.86 -7.20 3.05
CA ILE A 164 -8.84 -8.25 2.79
C ILE A 164 -10.00 -8.22 3.81
N PRO A 165 -9.75 -8.15 5.14
CA PRO A 165 -10.84 -8.05 6.12
C PRO A 165 -11.70 -6.81 5.94
N ARG A 166 -11.09 -5.65 5.64
CA ARG A 166 -11.82 -4.41 5.39
C ARG A 166 -12.75 -4.53 4.18
N ILE A 167 -12.26 -5.14 3.11
CA ILE A 167 -13.08 -5.36 1.91
C ILE A 167 -14.22 -6.34 2.20
N LYS A 168 -13.97 -7.42 2.94
CA LYS A 168 -15.02 -8.36 3.36
C LYS A 168 -16.12 -7.68 4.17
N GLU A 169 -15.75 -6.76 5.07
CA GLU A 169 -16.69 -5.96 5.85
C GLU A 169 -17.53 -5.05 4.94
N CYS A 170 -16.89 -4.28 4.06
CA CYS A 170 -17.60 -3.41 3.10
C CYS A 170 -18.52 -4.21 2.16
N GLU A 171 -18.06 -5.36 1.63
CA GLU A 171 -18.91 -6.22 0.80
C GLU A 171 -20.10 -6.78 1.59
N ARG A 172 -19.91 -7.14 2.87
CA ARG A 172 -21.00 -7.64 3.72
C ARG A 172 -22.08 -6.57 3.94
N GLU A 173 -21.69 -5.33 4.20
CA GLU A 173 -22.62 -4.20 4.32
C GLU A 173 -23.34 -3.90 3.00
N MET A 174 -22.65 -4.03 1.86
CA MET A 174 -23.26 -3.84 0.55
C MET A 174 -24.27 -4.95 0.22
N VAL A 175 -23.95 -6.21 0.55
CA VAL A 175 -24.88 -7.35 0.40
C VAL A 175 -26.11 -7.19 1.28
N SER A 176 -25.98 -6.70 2.53
CA SER A 176 -27.13 -6.50 3.41
C SER A 176 -28.02 -5.33 2.97
N THR A 177 -27.47 -4.37 2.21
CA THR A 177 -28.20 -3.18 1.75
C THR A 177 -28.81 -3.36 0.36
N SER A 178 -28.21 -4.17 -0.52
CA SER A 178 -28.65 -4.30 -1.91
C SER A 178 -28.51 -5.74 -2.44
N SER A 179 -29.64 -6.33 -2.84
CA SER A 179 -29.69 -7.61 -3.55
C SER A 179 -28.97 -7.56 -4.90
N GLU A 180 -28.98 -6.39 -5.56
CA GLU A 180 -28.32 -6.12 -6.83
C GLU A 180 -26.79 -6.28 -6.74
N TYR A 181 -26.23 -6.12 -5.53
CA TYR A 181 -24.80 -6.31 -5.28
C TYR A 181 -24.40 -7.78 -5.27
N MET A 182 -25.30 -8.69 -4.86
CA MET A 182 -25.02 -10.13 -4.92
C MET A 182 -24.87 -10.61 -6.36
N GLU A 183 -25.68 -10.11 -7.28
CA GLU A 183 -25.58 -10.44 -8.71
C GLU A 183 -24.27 -9.89 -9.30
N TYR A 184 -23.95 -8.63 -9.00
CA TYR A 184 -22.70 -8.01 -9.42
C TYR A 184 -21.47 -8.77 -8.89
N ARG A 185 -21.51 -9.22 -7.62
CA ARG A 185 -20.44 -10.02 -6.99
C ARG A 185 -20.19 -11.35 -7.70
N LYS A 186 -21.24 -12.00 -8.22
CA LYS A 186 -21.12 -13.25 -8.98
C LYS A 186 -20.50 -13.03 -10.37
N ALA A 187 -20.77 -11.88 -10.99
CA ALA A 187 -20.35 -11.59 -12.36
C ALA A 187 -18.94 -11.00 -12.46
N VAL A 188 -18.48 -10.26 -11.46
CA VAL A 188 -17.25 -9.45 -11.54
C VAL A 188 -16.20 -9.93 -10.55
N TRP A 189 -14.94 -10.01 -10.99
CA TRP A 189 -13.83 -10.45 -10.15
C TRP A 189 -13.49 -9.41 -9.06
N SER A 190 -13.02 -9.87 -7.89
CA SER A 190 -12.71 -9.00 -6.75
C SER A 190 -11.60 -7.98 -7.06
N GLY A 191 -10.64 -8.35 -7.93
CA GLY A 191 -9.43 -7.58 -8.21
C GLY A 191 -8.25 -7.85 -7.30
N ILE A 192 -8.41 -8.73 -6.30
CA ILE A 192 -7.39 -8.98 -5.29
C ILE A 192 -6.94 -10.43 -5.38
N PRO A 193 -5.64 -10.69 -5.65
CA PRO A 193 -5.13 -12.05 -5.61
C PRO A 193 -5.38 -12.62 -4.20
N MET A 194 -5.86 -13.87 -4.12
CA MET A 194 -6.24 -14.58 -2.88
C MET A 194 -7.62 -14.24 -2.29
N TYR A 195 -8.44 -13.39 -2.93
CA TYR A 195 -9.82 -13.11 -2.51
C TYR A 195 -10.82 -13.33 -3.65
N ARG A 196 -11.87 -14.14 -3.41
CA ARG A 196 -12.96 -14.43 -4.37
C ARG A 196 -14.21 -13.61 -4.07
#